data_AF-A0A3N1D5C7-F1
#
_entry.id   AF-A0A3N1D5C7-F1
#
_cell.length_a   1.000
_cell.length_b   1.000
_cell.length_c   1.000
_cell.angle_alpha   90.00
_cell.angle_beta   90.00
_cell.angle_gamma   90.00
#
_symmetry.space_group_name_H-M   'P 1'
#
loop_
_entity.id
_entity.type
_entity.pdbx_description
1 polymer ?
#
loop_
_entity_poly.entity_id
_entity_poly.type
_entity_poly.pdbx_seq_one_letter_code
_entity_poly.pdbx_strand_id
1 'polypeptide(L)'
;MARRSRILRTFTPTPEQPTRLDTTTLQEGLAQLLYSGARMGHLLTPAGVHPWVDLIAPRAAGDTPYGGSRAIAAEEIVTTAIAAVGGTHGQAMEILLQIAPGTSGLSLSERREMCADIFGISVETFVKTDKYEKGIMRILLMEIYRILAARGRMA
;
A
#
# COMPACT_ATOMS: atom_id res chain seq x y z
N MET A 1 -28.81 -13.07 6.57
CA MET A 1 -27.77 -12.41 5.75
C MET A 1 -26.39 -12.84 6.23
N ALA A 2 -25.74 -13.75 5.51
CA ALA A 2 -24.46 -14.35 5.93
C ALA A 2 -23.29 -13.41 5.58
N ARG A 3 -22.61 -12.87 6.60
CA ARG A 3 -21.30 -12.20 6.47
C ARG A 3 -20.29 -13.24 6.00
N ARG A 4 -19.89 -13.20 4.72
CA ARG A 4 -18.71 -13.93 4.23
C ARG A 4 -17.47 -13.26 4.80
N SER A 5 -17.03 -13.74 5.97
CA SER A 5 -15.68 -13.52 6.48
C SER A 5 -14.72 -14.17 5.50
N ARG A 6 -14.17 -13.38 4.58
CA ARG A 6 -13.09 -13.82 3.71
C ARG A 6 -11.85 -13.82 4.60
N ILE A 7 -11.34 -15.01 4.91
CA ILE A 7 -10.09 -15.23 5.63
C ILE A 7 -9.00 -14.47 4.87
N LEU A 8 -8.67 -13.26 5.33
CA LEU A 8 -7.41 -12.63 5.01
C LEU A 8 -6.36 -13.56 5.60
N ARG A 9 -5.54 -14.20 4.75
CA ARG A 9 -4.33 -14.87 5.21
C ARG A 9 -3.58 -13.83 6.03
N THR A 10 -3.45 -14.07 7.33
CA THR A 10 -2.60 -13.28 8.21
C THR A 10 -1.19 -13.37 7.64
N PHE A 11 -0.71 -12.29 7.06
CA PHE A 11 0.71 -12.16 6.81
C PHE A 11 1.37 -12.05 8.17
N THR A 12 2.01 -13.12 8.61
CA THR A 12 2.76 -13.15 9.87
C THR A 12 4.21 -12.89 9.50
N PRO A 13 4.78 -11.70 9.75
CA PRO A 13 6.19 -11.49 9.55
C PRO A 13 6.95 -12.44 10.50
N THR A 14 7.79 -13.31 9.92
CA THR A 14 8.76 -14.12 10.66
C THR A 14 9.69 -13.18 11.44
N PRO A 15 10.05 -13.48 12.71
CA PRO A 15 10.93 -12.62 13.51
C PRO A 15 12.36 -12.50 12.94
N GLU A 16 12.76 -13.39 12.04
CA GLU A 16 13.96 -13.23 11.22
C GLU A 16 13.62 -12.40 9.98
N GLN A 17 14.10 -11.16 9.97
CA GLN A 17 13.96 -10.24 8.86
C GLN A 17 14.57 -10.88 7.60
N PRO A 18 13.84 -10.96 6.48
CA PRO A 18 14.45 -11.41 5.24
C PRO A 18 15.53 -10.40 4.83
N THR A 19 16.78 -10.87 4.69
CA THR A 19 17.93 -10.08 4.21
C THR A 19 17.68 -9.48 2.82
N ARG A 20 16.69 -10.01 2.09
CA ARG A 20 16.25 -9.57 0.76
C ARG A 20 14.73 -9.64 0.67
N LEU A 21 14.13 -8.53 0.27
CA LEU A 21 12.70 -8.44 0.03
C LEU A 21 12.44 -8.90 -1.41
N ASP A 22 11.59 -9.90 -1.61
CA ASP A 22 11.18 -10.31 -2.96
C ASP A 22 9.95 -9.52 -3.44
N THR A 23 9.75 -9.50 -4.76
CA THR A 23 8.66 -8.77 -5.41
C THR A 23 7.28 -9.34 -5.08
N THR A 24 7.19 -10.65 -4.80
CA THR A 24 5.95 -11.33 -4.43
C THR A 24 5.44 -10.84 -3.07
N THR A 25 6.31 -10.79 -2.07
CA THR A 25 6.00 -10.33 -0.72
C THR A 25 5.58 -8.87 -0.72
N LEU A 26 6.26 -8.03 -1.49
CA LEU A 26 5.85 -6.65 -1.71
C LEU A 26 4.48 -6.55 -2.38
N GLN A 27 4.20 -7.37 -3.39
CA GLN A 27 2.92 -7.35 -4.08
C GLN A 27 1.76 -7.74 -3.14
N GLU A 28 1.95 -8.77 -2.31
CA GLU A 28 0.96 -9.21 -1.33
C GLU A 28 0.69 -8.14 -0.27
N GLY A 29 1.75 -7.55 0.28
CA GLY A 29 1.63 -6.47 1.26
C GLY A 29 0.93 -5.24 0.69
N LEU A 30 1.26 -4.87 -0.56
CA LEU A 30 0.62 -3.75 -1.26
C LEU A 30 -0.87 -4.00 -1.53
N ALA A 31 -1.25 -5.24 -1.84
CA ALA A 31 -2.65 -5.62 -2.00
C ALA A 31 -3.45 -5.48 -0.69
N GLN A 32 -2.82 -5.65 0.47
CA GLN A 32 -3.49 -5.39 1.76
C GLN A 32 -3.77 -3.90 1.98
N LEU A 33 -2.86 -3.03 1.55
CA LEU A 33 -3.05 -1.57 1.65
C LEU A 33 -4.25 -1.05 0.85
N LEU A 34 -4.69 -1.76 -0.19
CA LEU A 34 -5.95 -1.42 -0.87
C LEU A 34 -7.15 -1.47 0.08
N TYR A 35 -7.12 -2.32 1.10
CA TYR A 35 -8.19 -2.46 2.07
C TYR A 35 -8.00 -1.53 3.28
N SER A 36 -6.78 -1.47 3.82
CA SER A 36 -6.48 -0.71 5.03
C SER A 36 -6.16 0.77 4.78
N GLY A 37 -5.64 1.12 3.60
CA GLY A 37 -5.05 2.43 3.31
C GLY A 37 -3.57 2.52 3.70
N ALA A 38 -2.87 3.52 3.17
CA ALA A 38 -1.42 3.70 3.35
C ALA A 38 -1.03 4.95 4.16
N ARG A 39 -2.00 5.69 4.71
CA ARG A 39 -1.71 6.79 5.65
C ARG A 39 -1.20 6.26 6.99
N MET A 40 -0.38 7.05 7.67
CA MET A 40 0.18 6.72 8.98
C MET A 40 -0.90 6.26 9.98
N GLY A 41 -2.05 6.93 10.02
CA GLY A 41 -3.16 6.56 10.91
C GLY A 41 -3.74 5.17 10.67
N HIS A 42 -3.59 4.63 9.46
CA HIS A 42 -3.96 3.25 9.10
C HIS A 42 -2.80 2.26 9.23
N LEU A 43 -1.56 2.76 9.15
CA LEU A 43 -0.35 1.97 9.34
C LEU A 43 -0.01 1.77 10.83
N LEU A 44 -0.52 2.62 11.71
CA LEU A 44 -0.49 2.41 13.16
C LEU A 44 -1.65 1.52 13.59
N THR A 45 -1.35 0.50 14.39
CA THR A 45 -2.34 -0.43 14.91
C THR A 45 -2.27 -0.48 16.44
N PRO A 46 -3.32 -0.97 17.13
CA PRO A 46 -3.25 -1.17 18.57
C PRO A 46 -2.09 -2.10 19.02
N ALA A 47 -1.62 -2.97 18.12
CA ALA A 47 -0.53 -3.91 18.37
C ALA A 47 0.87 -3.38 17.94
N GLY A 48 0.97 -2.13 17.45
CA GLY A 48 2.20 -1.53 16.94
C GLY A 48 2.01 -0.99 15.53
N VAL A 49 2.62 -1.63 14.53
CA VAL A 49 2.56 -1.20 13.12
C VAL A 49 1.94 -2.27 12.22
N HIS A 50 1.34 -1.83 11.11
CA HIS A 50 0.85 -2.70 10.06
C HIS A 50 2.03 -3.50 9.47
N PRO A 51 1.88 -4.80 9.13
CA PRO A 51 3.01 -5.61 8.66
C PRO A 51 3.71 -5.07 7.40
N TRP A 52 2.99 -4.28 6.59
CA TRP A 52 3.59 -3.51 5.49
C TRP A 52 4.76 -2.62 5.94
N VAL A 53 4.64 -1.99 7.11
CA VAL A 53 5.68 -1.15 7.69
C VAL A 53 6.93 -1.98 8.00
N ASP A 54 6.79 -3.21 8.50
CA ASP A 54 7.92 -4.11 8.72
C ASP A 54 8.66 -4.47 7.43
N LEU A 55 7.94 -4.53 6.31
CA LEU A 55 8.53 -4.81 5.00
C LEU A 55 9.35 -3.63 4.46
N ILE A 56 8.78 -2.42 4.46
CA ILE A 56 9.38 -1.28 3.74
C ILE A 56 10.16 -0.31 4.64
N ALA A 57 9.87 -0.29 5.93
CA ALA A 57 10.49 0.56 6.95
C ALA A 57 10.75 -0.27 8.22
N PRO A 58 11.69 -1.23 8.19
CA PRO A 58 11.92 -2.17 9.29
C PRO A 58 12.39 -1.45 10.55
N ARG A 59 12.41 -2.19 11.65
CA ARG A 59 12.91 -1.68 12.92
C ARG A 59 14.43 -1.49 12.88
N ALA A 60 14.90 -0.30 13.21
CA ALA A 60 16.29 0.01 13.51
C ALA A 60 16.61 -0.21 15.00
N ALA A 61 17.90 -0.34 15.31
CA ALA A 61 18.36 -0.36 16.70
C ALA A 61 17.97 0.95 17.39
N GLY A 62 17.25 0.86 18.51
CA GLY A 62 16.76 2.03 19.27
C GLY A 62 15.35 2.49 18.92
N ASP A 63 14.65 1.85 17.97
CA ASP A 63 13.27 2.22 17.65
C ASP A 63 12.30 1.94 18.80
N THR A 64 11.35 2.87 18.96
CA THR A 64 10.27 2.76 19.94
C THR A 64 9.39 1.53 19.70
N PRO A 65 8.80 0.94 20.75
CA PRO A 65 7.92 -0.24 20.59
C PRO A 65 6.69 0.03 19.71
N TYR A 66 6.20 1.26 19.67
CA TYR A 66 4.99 1.64 18.95
C TYR A 66 5.21 1.89 17.45
N GLY A 67 6.46 2.11 17.02
CA GLY A 67 6.82 2.19 15.61
C GLY A 67 6.27 3.41 14.84
N GLY A 68 5.91 4.50 15.53
CA GLY A 68 5.37 5.72 14.90
C GLY A 68 6.27 6.32 13.81
N SER A 69 7.57 6.46 14.10
CA SER A 69 8.58 6.90 13.11
C SER A 69 8.61 6.03 11.86
N ARG A 70 8.40 4.72 12.04
CA ARG A 70 8.40 3.73 10.95
C ARG A 70 7.14 3.82 10.10
N ALA A 71 5.98 4.04 10.73
CA ALA A 71 4.73 4.28 10.02
C ALA A 71 4.81 5.56 9.15
N ILE A 72 5.42 6.62 9.67
CA ILE A 72 5.72 7.85 8.90
C ILE A 72 6.64 7.53 7.73
N ALA A 73 7.77 6.86 7.98
CA ALA A 73 8.72 6.50 6.92
C ALA A 73 8.09 5.61 5.83
N ALA A 74 7.18 4.71 6.22
CA ALA A 74 6.44 3.87 5.29
C ALA A 74 5.47 4.69 4.41
N GLU A 75 4.71 5.62 5.01
CA GLU A 75 3.88 6.55 4.26
C GLU A 75 4.72 7.43 3.31
N GLU A 76 5.86 7.96 3.77
CA GLU A 76 6.78 8.75 2.95
C GLU A 76 7.31 7.96 1.74
N ILE A 77 7.64 6.66 1.91
CA ILE A 77 8.03 5.80 0.80
C ILE A 77 6.90 5.64 -0.21
N VAL A 78 5.68 5.37 0.25
CA VAL A 78 4.51 5.17 -0.62
C VAL A 78 4.16 6.47 -1.36
N THR A 79 4.10 7.59 -0.65
CA THR A 79 3.80 8.91 -1.24
C THR A 79 4.88 9.35 -2.23
N THR A 80 6.16 9.11 -1.93
CA THR A 80 7.26 9.35 -2.88
C THR A 80 7.11 8.49 -4.14
N ALA A 81 6.75 7.21 -3.99
CA ALA A 81 6.52 6.32 -5.12
C ALA A 81 5.36 6.81 -6.00
N ILE A 82 4.25 7.21 -5.39
CA ILE A 82 3.09 7.77 -6.09
C ILE A 82 3.45 9.07 -6.84
N ALA A 83 4.19 9.96 -6.18
CA ALA A 83 4.64 11.21 -6.78
C ALA A 83 5.55 10.97 -8.00
N ALA A 84 6.39 9.94 -7.97
CA ALA A 84 7.23 9.56 -9.10
C ALA A 84 6.42 9.05 -10.31
N VAL A 85 5.26 8.42 -10.08
CA VAL A 85 4.34 8.01 -11.16
C VAL A 85 3.64 9.21 -11.76
N GLY A 86 3.09 10.09 -10.91
CA GLY A 86 2.43 11.32 -11.32
C GLY A 86 1.20 11.14 -12.22
N GLY A 87 0.66 12.28 -12.68
CA GLY A 87 -0.49 12.35 -13.57
C GLY A 87 -1.74 11.62 -13.05
N THR A 88 -2.56 11.14 -13.97
CA THR A 88 -3.82 10.45 -13.68
C THR A 88 -3.62 9.16 -12.88
N HIS A 89 -2.55 8.41 -13.14
CA HIS A 89 -2.25 7.20 -12.38
C HIS A 89 -1.87 7.49 -10.93
N GLY A 90 -1.03 8.52 -10.69
CA GLY A 90 -0.70 8.96 -9.33
C GLY A 90 -1.94 9.37 -8.55
N GLN A 91 -2.82 10.19 -9.14
CA GLN A 91 -4.09 10.58 -8.50
C GLN A 91 -4.96 9.38 -8.13
N ALA A 92 -5.08 8.39 -9.02
CA ALA A 92 -5.83 7.17 -8.74
C ALA A 92 -5.20 6.36 -7.59
N MET A 93 -3.87 6.29 -7.50
CA MET A 93 -3.17 5.63 -6.39
C MET A 93 -3.44 6.34 -5.06
N GLU A 94 -3.40 7.68 -5.05
CA GLU A 94 -3.69 8.47 -3.85
C GLU A 94 -5.10 8.18 -3.33
N ILE A 95 -6.07 8.07 -4.23
CA ILE A 95 -7.45 7.73 -3.87
C ILE A 95 -7.51 6.30 -3.35
N LEU A 96 -7.05 5.31 -4.13
CA LEU A 96 -7.12 3.89 -3.78
C LEU A 96 -6.50 3.57 -2.41
N LEU A 97 -5.40 4.25 -2.08
CA LEU A 97 -4.66 4.04 -0.84
C LEU A 97 -5.05 5.00 0.29
N GLN A 98 -6.16 5.73 0.12
CA GLN A 98 -6.71 6.68 1.08
C GLN A 98 -5.74 7.82 1.46
N ILE A 99 -4.79 8.16 0.60
CA ILE A 99 -3.83 9.26 0.78
C ILE A 99 -4.46 10.59 0.37
N ALA A 100 -5.31 10.61 -0.65
CA ALA A 100 -5.97 11.84 -1.12
C ALA A 100 -6.85 12.47 -0.02
N PRO A 101 -6.96 13.81 0.04
CA PRO A 101 -7.90 14.47 0.95
C PRO A 101 -9.34 13.97 0.73
N GLY A 102 -10.09 13.77 1.82
CA GLY A 102 -11.49 13.33 1.74
C GLY A 102 -11.72 11.84 1.46
N THR A 103 -10.69 11.03 1.20
CA THR A 103 -10.86 9.59 0.93
C THR A 103 -10.80 8.69 2.16
N SER A 104 -10.50 9.25 3.33
CA SER A 104 -10.44 8.49 4.58
C SER A 104 -11.83 8.03 4.99
N GLY A 105 -11.97 6.74 5.32
CA GLY A 105 -13.23 6.14 5.73
C GLY A 105 -14.13 5.71 4.57
N LEU A 106 -13.77 6.02 3.32
CA LEU A 106 -14.43 5.45 2.15
C LEU A 106 -14.20 3.93 2.11
N SER A 107 -15.14 3.19 1.55
CA SER A 107 -14.97 1.80 1.19
C SER A 107 -14.09 1.66 -0.05
N LEU A 108 -13.55 0.45 -0.27
CA LEU A 108 -12.81 0.16 -1.49
C LEU A 108 -13.70 0.27 -2.76
N SER A 109 -15.02 0.06 -2.64
CA SER A 109 -15.94 0.26 -3.78
C SER A 109 -16.03 1.73 -4.17
N GLU A 110 -16.29 2.61 -3.21
CA GLU A 110 -16.39 4.05 -3.44
C GLU A 110 -15.08 4.61 -4.01
N ARG A 111 -13.93 4.16 -3.49
CA ARG A 111 -12.63 4.53 -4.05
C ARG A 111 -12.45 4.09 -5.50
N ARG A 112 -12.88 2.88 -5.84
CA ARG A 112 -12.81 2.35 -7.22
C ARG A 112 -13.72 3.11 -8.15
N GLU A 113 -14.90 3.51 -7.69
CA GLU A 113 -15.83 4.37 -8.44
C GLU A 113 -15.19 5.71 -8.75
N MET A 114 -14.64 6.40 -7.74
CA MET A 114 -13.90 7.65 -7.94
C MET A 114 -12.73 7.51 -8.93
N CYS A 115 -11.99 6.40 -8.85
CA CYS A 115 -10.89 6.16 -9.78
C CYS A 115 -11.41 5.89 -11.20
N ALA A 116 -12.50 5.14 -11.36
CA ALA A 116 -13.09 4.87 -12.66
C ALA A 116 -13.56 6.16 -13.35
N ASP A 117 -14.13 7.09 -12.59
CA ASP A 117 -14.55 8.41 -13.08
C ASP A 117 -13.38 9.22 -13.63
N ILE A 118 -12.22 9.18 -12.95
CA ILE A 118 -10.99 9.84 -13.41
C ILE A 118 -10.54 9.33 -14.79
N PHE A 119 -10.72 8.03 -15.06
CA PHE A 119 -10.37 7.43 -16.35
C PHE A 119 -11.50 7.48 -17.38
N GLY A 120 -12.69 7.99 -17.02
CA GLY A 120 -13.86 8.02 -17.90
C GLY A 120 -14.37 6.62 -18.29
N ILE A 121 -14.28 5.65 -17.37
CA ILE A 121 -14.68 4.25 -17.60
C ILE A 121 -15.64 3.76 -16.52
N SER A 122 -16.23 2.58 -16.73
CA SER A 122 -17.02 1.92 -15.67
C SER A 122 -16.11 1.34 -14.57
N VAL A 123 -16.64 1.26 -13.34
CA VAL A 123 -15.95 0.58 -12.23
C VAL A 123 -15.65 -0.89 -12.53
N GLU A 124 -16.51 -1.56 -13.30
CA GLU A 124 -16.28 -2.93 -13.73
C GLU A 124 -15.04 -3.03 -14.63
N THR A 125 -14.89 -2.11 -15.58
CA THR A 125 -13.71 -2.00 -16.44
C THR A 125 -12.45 -1.71 -15.62
N PHE A 126 -12.55 -0.80 -14.65
CA PHE A 126 -11.43 -0.45 -13.76
C PHE A 126 -10.89 -1.65 -12.99
N VAL A 127 -11.78 -2.53 -12.49
CA VAL A 127 -11.40 -3.69 -11.67
C VAL A 127 -10.98 -4.90 -12.51
N LYS A 128 -11.69 -5.18 -13.61
CA LYS A 128 -11.49 -6.43 -14.39
C LYS A 128 -10.33 -6.33 -15.37
N THR A 129 -10.03 -5.15 -15.90
CA THR A 129 -9.00 -4.99 -16.92
C THR A 129 -7.63 -4.75 -16.29
N ASP A 130 -6.63 -5.50 -16.75
CA ASP A 130 -5.27 -5.44 -16.22
C ASP A 130 -4.58 -4.08 -16.41
N LYS A 131 -5.09 -3.23 -17.31
CA LYS A 131 -4.59 -1.88 -17.58
C LYS A 131 -4.79 -0.89 -16.42
N TYR A 132 -5.87 -1.07 -15.63
CA TYR A 132 -6.27 -0.09 -14.62
C TYR A 132 -5.81 -0.52 -13.23
N GLU A 133 -6.68 -0.96 -12.32
CA GLU A 133 -6.30 -1.23 -10.93
C GLU A 133 -5.03 -2.08 -10.82
N LYS A 134 -5.00 -3.25 -11.48
CA LYS A 134 -3.83 -4.14 -11.44
C LYS A 134 -2.58 -3.50 -12.06
N GLY A 135 -2.74 -2.77 -13.16
CA GLY A 135 -1.65 -2.11 -13.87
C GLY A 135 -1.04 -0.98 -13.04
N ILE A 136 -1.90 -0.14 -12.47
CA ILE A 136 -1.56 0.94 -11.54
C ILE A 136 -0.83 0.36 -10.33
N MET A 137 -1.38 -0.67 -9.68
CA MET A 137 -0.73 -1.29 -8.52
C MET A 137 0.63 -1.91 -8.87
N ARG A 138 0.80 -2.46 -10.08
CA ARG A 138 2.09 -2.97 -10.56
C ARG A 138 3.09 -1.84 -10.78
N ILE A 139 2.67 -0.71 -11.35
CA ILE A 139 3.53 0.47 -11.52
C ILE A 139 4.00 0.97 -10.13
N LEU A 140 3.08 1.11 -9.18
CA LEU A 140 3.41 1.52 -7.82
C LEU A 140 4.39 0.56 -7.15
N LEU A 141 4.17 -0.75 -7.28
CA LEU A 141 5.07 -1.78 -6.78
C LEU A 141 6.51 -1.58 -7.32
N MET A 142 6.65 -1.30 -8.61
CA MET A 142 7.97 -1.07 -9.23
C MET A 142 8.64 0.21 -8.72
N GLU A 143 7.89 1.29 -8.48
CA GLU A 143 8.45 2.51 -7.91
C GLU A 143 8.87 2.32 -6.44
N ILE A 144 8.08 1.59 -5.65
CA ILE A 144 8.45 1.22 -4.28
C ILE A 144 9.73 0.37 -4.30
N TYR A 145 9.80 -0.63 -5.19
CA TYR A 145 10.99 -1.44 -5.37
C TYR A 145 12.22 -0.57 -5.70
N ARG A 146 12.08 0.37 -6.64
CA ARG A 146 13.17 1.29 -7.05
C ARG A 146 13.66 2.14 -5.89
N ILE A 147 12.76 2.70 -5.08
CA ILE A 147 13.11 3.49 -3.89
C ILE A 147 13.85 2.63 -2.86
N LEU A 148 13.38 1.42 -2.61
CA LEU A 148 14.03 0.50 -1.67
C LEU A 148 15.41 0.06 -2.17
N ALA A 149 15.55 -0.22 -3.47
CA ALA A 149 16.83 -0.55 -4.09
C ALA A 149 17.85 0.61 -3.95
N ALA A 150 17.42 1.84 -4.22
CA ALA A 150 18.26 3.03 -4.06
C ALA A 150 18.71 3.27 -2.60
N ARG A 151 17.95 2.77 -1.63
CA ARG A 151 18.29 2.78 -0.19
C ARG A 151 19.17 1.59 0.23
N GLY A 152 19.64 0.77 -0.71
CA GLY A 152 20.47 -0.40 -0.44
C GLY A 152 19.71 -1.60 0.15
N ARG A 153 18.39 -1.67 -0.04
CA ARG A 153 17.50 -2.67 0.59
C ARG A 153 17.13 -3.82 -0.35
N MET A 154 17.47 -3.71 -1.63
CA MET A 154 17.22 -4.73 -2.67
C MET A 154 18.54 -5.00 -3.40
N ALA A 155 19.05 -6.24 -3.31
CA ALA A 155 20.23 -6.73 -4.03
C ALA A 155 20.02 -8.18 -4.47
#